data_AF-A0AAD4E021-F1
#
_entry.id   AF-A0AAD4E021-F1
#
_cell.length_a   1.000
_cell.length_b   1.000
_cell.length_c   1.000
_cell.angle_alpha   90.00
_cell.angle_beta   90.00
_cell.angle_gamma   90.00
#
_symmetry.space_group_name_H-M   'P 1'
#
loop_
_entity.id
_entity.type
_entity.pdbx_description
1 polymer ?
#
loop_
_entity_poly.entity_id
_entity_poly.type
_entity_poly.pdbx_seq_one_letter_code
_entity_poly.pdbx_strand_id
1 'polypeptide(L)'
;MPGVLTNIATVYPDVQSQNMDDATLKPLFFTIKFAGTLPKHLIEQNIPIEISVSIAEEYGCFAMPFVKAMSMSPAIDQWRCNITESESNFSDSIECIPSHDEILIPFFPLPSMFDYRNRSDWEKLSKEIEKWLVQLDTKLPQWMWGRDAFWLAFVAAFPFFPRGTWPLWNPRVPLEGAFIEQWLETSGHSSTTIGQETLAIDLDDADNLGEIWEAFCRDAALFYPYPLISAD
;
A
#
# COMPACT_ATOMS: atom_id res chain seq x y z
N MET A 1 -3.23 -0.85 -9.31
CA MET A 1 -2.02 -0.07 -8.88
C MET A 1 -1.91 -0.22 -7.37
N PRO A 2 -0.75 -0.56 -6.78
CA PRO A 2 -0.62 -0.64 -5.32
C PRO A 2 -1.00 0.72 -4.69
N GLY A 3 -1.78 0.68 -3.60
CA GLY A 3 -2.29 1.89 -2.96
C GLY A 3 -1.15 2.72 -2.36
N VAL A 4 -1.05 3.99 -2.76
CA VAL A 4 -0.05 4.91 -2.21
C VAL A 4 -0.60 5.49 -0.92
N LEU A 5 -0.01 5.10 0.21
CA LEU A 5 -0.29 5.75 1.50
C LEU A 5 0.17 7.21 1.44
N THR A 6 -0.79 8.12 1.30
CA THR A 6 -0.54 9.54 1.07
C THR A 6 -0.91 10.35 2.31
N ASN A 7 0.03 11.15 2.80
CA ASN A 7 -0.23 12.16 3.83
C ASN A 7 -0.01 13.55 3.22
N ILE A 8 -1.02 14.42 3.31
CA ILE A 8 -0.99 15.77 2.73
C ILE A 8 -0.86 16.78 3.86
N ALA A 9 0.19 17.62 3.78
CA ALA A 9 0.38 18.74 4.68
C ALA A 9 0.48 20.04 3.87
N THR A 10 -0.29 21.05 4.26
CA THR A 10 -0.20 22.40 3.69
C THR A 10 0.66 23.26 4.58
N VAL A 11 1.62 23.95 3.98
CA VAL A 11 2.62 24.76 4.67
C VAL A 11 2.82 26.08 3.95
N TYR A 12 3.08 27.13 4.71
CA TYR A 12 3.17 28.50 4.21
C TYR A 12 4.60 28.99 4.41
N PRO A 13 5.42 29.08 3.35
CA PRO A 13 6.76 29.62 3.46
C PRO A 13 6.74 31.11 3.77
N ASP A 14 7.67 31.54 4.62
CA ASP A 14 7.99 32.95 4.79
C ASP A 14 8.39 33.57 3.45
N VAL A 15 7.96 34.80 3.24
CA VAL A 15 8.38 35.63 2.12
C VAL A 15 9.58 36.47 2.54
N GLN A 16 10.66 36.41 1.77
CA GLN A 16 11.81 37.29 1.92
C GLN A 16 11.80 38.34 0.81
N SER A 17 11.57 39.60 1.19
CA SER A 17 11.75 40.74 0.30
C SER A 17 13.23 40.98 0.06
N GLN A 18 13.65 40.90 -1.21
CA GLN A 18 15.03 41.17 -1.61
C GLN A 18 15.22 42.64 -1.99
N ASN A 19 14.20 43.23 -2.65
CA ASN A 19 14.13 44.64 -3.05
C ASN A 19 12.69 45.17 -2.84
N MET A 20 12.42 46.44 -3.21
CA MET A 20 11.06 47.03 -3.17
C MET A 20 10.06 46.27 -4.06
N ASP A 21 10.54 45.71 -5.17
CA ASP A 21 9.69 45.09 -6.20
C ASP A 21 9.82 43.56 -6.26
N ASP A 22 10.83 42.98 -5.58
CA ASP A 22 11.13 41.55 -5.66
C ASP A 22 10.99 40.86 -4.30
N ALA A 23 10.21 39.78 -4.28
CA ALA A 23 10.02 38.91 -3.15
C ALA A 23 10.24 37.46 -3.55
N THR A 24 10.88 36.69 -2.67
CA THR A 24 11.16 35.26 -2.89
C THR A 24 10.64 34.44 -1.72
N LEU A 25 10.22 33.21 -1.98
CA LEU A 25 9.86 32.28 -0.91
C LEU A 25 11.13 31.74 -0.27
N LYS A 26 11.20 31.76 1.07
CA LYS A 26 12.30 31.11 1.78
C LYS A 26 12.25 29.58 1.55
N PRO A 27 13.40 28.91 1.41
CA PRO A 27 13.45 27.46 1.32
C PRO A 27 12.78 26.82 2.55
N LEU A 28 11.98 25.79 2.30
CA LEU A 28 11.36 24.97 3.34
C LEU A 28 12.18 23.70 3.56
N PHE A 29 12.37 23.36 4.83
CA PHE A 29 13.00 22.11 5.24
C PHE A 29 11.95 21.20 5.86
N PHE A 30 11.77 20.02 5.29
CA PHE A 30 10.87 19.00 5.81
C PHE A 30 11.66 17.79 6.25
N THR A 31 11.19 17.16 7.33
CA THR A 31 11.66 15.84 7.74
C THR A 31 10.50 14.88 7.58
N ILE A 32 10.69 13.85 6.76
CA ILE A 32 9.73 12.77 6.60
C ILE A 32 10.20 11.61 7.47
N LYS A 33 9.31 11.10 8.32
CA LYS A 33 9.57 9.93 9.17
C LYS A 33 8.58 8.83 8.82
N PHE A 34 9.10 7.65 8.56
CA PHE A 34 8.30 6.44 8.38
C PHE A 34 8.30 5.68 9.70
N ALA A 35 7.13 5.56 10.34
CA ALA A 35 6.98 4.74 11.53
C ALA A 35 6.64 3.30 11.13
N GLY A 36 7.32 2.32 11.73
CA GLY A 36 7.10 0.90 11.47
C GLY A 36 8.40 0.11 11.31
N THR A 37 8.27 -1.18 11.06
CA THR A 37 9.39 -2.09 10.80
C THR A 37 9.35 -2.56 9.36
N LEU A 38 10.49 -2.48 8.66
CA LEU A 38 10.66 -3.08 7.34
C LEU A 38 11.12 -4.54 7.48
N PRO A 39 10.56 -5.47 6.70
CA PRO A 39 11.13 -6.81 6.54
C PRO A 39 12.61 -6.76 6.14
N LYS A 40 13.44 -7.61 6.75
CA LYS A 40 14.92 -7.57 6.58
C LYS A 40 15.35 -7.68 5.11
N HIS A 41 14.63 -8.45 4.31
CA HIS A 41 14.95 -8.65 2.89
C HIS A 41 14.69 -7.41 2.02
N LEU A 42 13.87 -6.45 2.48
CA LEU A 42 13.63 -5.20 1.77
C LEU A 42 14.71 -4.14 2.04
N ILE A 43 15.61 -4.36 3.02
CA ILE A 43 16.66 -3.40 3.37
C ILE A 43 17.67 -3.21 2.22
N GLU A 44 17.92 -4.27 1.45
CA GLU A 44 18.82 -4.22 0.29
C GLU A 44 18.11 -3.74 -0.98
N GLN A 45 16.79 -3.66 -0.97
CA GLN A 45 16.00 -3.14 -2.07
C GLN A 45 15.89 -1.63 -1.90
N ASN A 46 16.27 -0.85 -2.93
CA ASN A 46 16.09 0.60 -2.91
C ASN A 46 14.58 0.91 -2.88
N ILE A 47 14.01 1.09 -1.69
CA ILE A 47 12.58 1.39 -1.53
C ILE A 47 12.32 2.75 -2.16
N PRO A 48 11.52 2.83 -3.24
CA PRO A 48 11.23 4.09 -3.88
C PRO A 48 10.34 4.92 -2.96
N ILE A 49 10.72 6.19 -2.77
CA ILE A 49 9.91 7.19 -2.07
C ILE A 49 9.58 8.27 -3.08
N GLU A 50 8.30 8.46 -3.36
CA GLU A 50 7.81 9.55 -4.18
C GLU A 50 7.39 10.72 -3.29
N ILE A 51 7.81 11.94 -3.66
CA ILE A 51 7.43 13.17 -2.99
C ILE A 51 6.91 14.13 -4.05
N SER A 52 5.65 14.52 -3.92
CA SER A 52 5.01 15.50 -4.80
C SER A 52 4.85 16.82 -4.06
N VAL A 53 5.30 17.91 -4.69
CA VAL A 53 5.15 19.28 -4.19
C VAL A 53 4.46 20.11 -5.27
N SER A 54 3.36 20.74 -4.91
CA SER A 54 2.60 21.62 -5.78
C SER A 54 2.42 23.00 -5.14
N ILE A 55 2.20 24.01 -5.98
CA ILE A 55 1.77 25.35 -5.56
C ILE A 55 0.41 25.62 -6.17
N ALA A 56 -0.41 26.46 -5.53
CA ALA A 56 -1.71 26.81 -6.08
C ALA A 56 -1.56 27.50 -7.45
N GLU A 57 -2.51 27.23 -8.35
CA GLU A 57 -2.41 27.56 -9.78
C GLU A 57 -2.21 29.06 -10.01
N GLU A 58 -2.85 29.91 -9.20
CA GLU A 58 -2.72 31.36 -9.22
C GLU A 58 -1.28 31.86 -8.97
N TYR A 59 -0.42 31.03 -8.37
CA TYR A 59 0.98 31.34 -8.11
C TYR A 59 1.97 30.67 -9.07
N GLY A 60 1.49 29.81 -9.99
CA GLY A 60 2.34 29.03 -10.89
C GLY A 60 3.21 29.85 -11.83
N CYS A 61 2.81 31.10 -12.12
CA CYS A 61 3.60 32.03 -12.95
C CYS A 61 4.79 32.66 -12.20
N PHE A 62 4.80 32.62 -10.86
CA PHE A 62 5.77 33.33 -10.03
C PHE A 62 6.80 32.40 -9.39
N ALA A 63 6.41 31.15 -9.10
CA ALA A 63 7.28 30.19 -8.43
C ALA A 63 7.10 28.80 -9.04
N MET A 64 8.23 28.12 -9.28
CA MET A 64 8.27 26.72 -9.68
C MET A 64 8.74 25.88 -8.49
N PRO A 65 7.95 24.89 -8.04
CA PRO A 65 8.37 24.03 -6.95
C PRO A 65 9.61 23.23 -7.37
N PHE A 66 10.60 23.15 -6.48
CA PHE A 66 11.81 22.38 -6.69
C PHE A 66 12.09 21.53 -5.45
N VAL A 67 12.25 20.23 -5.65
CA VAL A 67 12.53 19.27 -4.57
C VAL A 67 13.96 18.76 -4.73
N LYS A 68 14.74 18.87 -3.67
CA LYS A 68 16.09 18.30 -3.61
C LYS A 68 16.21 17.39 -2.40
N ALA A 69 16.39 16.10 -2.64
CA ALA A 69 16.72 15.15 -1.59
C ALA A 69 18.16 15.38 -1.12
N MET A 70 18.35 15.45 0.19
CA MET A 70 19.67 15.49 0.81
C MET A 70 19.80 14.30 1.76
N SER A 71 20.84 13.48 1.56
CA SER A 71 21.17 12.41 2.49
C SER A 71 21.72 13.03 3.77
N MET A 72 20.99 12.91 4.87
CA MET A 72 21.51 13.27 6.19
C MET A 72 22.48 12.18 6.64
N SER A 73 23.78 12.49 6.65
CA SER A 73 24.74 11.66 7.37
C SER A 73 24.44 11.75 8.87
N PRO A 74 24.65 10.69 9.66
CA PRO A 74 24.42 10.69 11.10
C PRO A 74 25.33 11.65 11.91
N ALA A 75 26.18 12.44 11.27
CA ALA A 75 27.09 13.38 11.93
C ALA A 75 26.47 14.76 12.25
N ILE A 76 25.18 15.02 11.95
CA ILE A 76 24.55 16.33 12.16
C ILE A 76 23.53 16.27 13.31
N ASP A 77 24.03 15.97 14.51
CA ASP A 77 23.37 16.39 15.78
C ASP A 77 23.59 17.90 16.06
N GLN A 78 24.34 18.59 15.19
CA GLN A 78 24.79 19.96 15.42
C GLN A 78 23.85 21.03 14.84
N TRP A 79 22.86 20.66 14.01
CA TRP A 79 21.76 21.55 13.61
C TRP A 79 20.59 21.44 14.59
N ARG A 80 20.90 21.43 15.89
CA ARG A 80 19.90 21.74 16.91
C ARG A 80 19.26 23.07 16.54
N CYS A 81 17.98 22.99 16.24
CA CYS A 81 17.06 24.10 16.20
C CYS A 81 17.33 25.02 17.40
N ASN A 82 17.91 26.18 17.16
CA ASN A 82 17.74 27.34 18.04
C ASN A 82 16.34 27.91 17.82
N ILE A 83 15.33 27.06 17.95
CA ILE A 83 13.94 27.48 18.16
C ILE A 83 13.77 27.36 19.67
N THR A 84 14.16 28.42 20.36
CA THR A 84 13.58 28.76 21.66
C THR A 84 12.08 28.86 21.46
N GLU A 85 11.31 27.93 22.01
CA GLU A 85 10.21 28.26 22.92
C GLU A 85 9.51 27.02 23.49
N SER A 86 9.31 27.09 24.81
CA SER A 86 8.40 26.32 25.65
C SER A 86 8.66 24.82 25.82
N GLU A 87 9.34 24.52 26.93
CA GLU A 87 9.20 23.30 27.70
C GLU A 87 7.72 22.96 27.88
N SER A 88 7.20 22.01 27.11
CA SER A 88 6.08 21.19 27.53
C SER A 88 6.63 19.80 27.83
N ASN A 89 6.50 19.41 29.09
CA ASN A 89 6.90 18.12 29.63
C ASN A 89 6.05 17.01 28.99
N PHE A 90 6.42 16.56 27.79
CA PHE A 90 6.04 15.23 27.34
C PHE A 90 7.07 14.24 27.88
N SER A 91 6.77 13.76 29.09
CA SER A 91 7.31 12.52 29.62
C SER A 91 6.77 11.37 28.77
N ASP A 92 7.32 11.19 27.57
CA ASP A 92 7.13 9.97 26.81
C ASP A 92 7.98 8.89 27.46
N SER A 93 7.31 8.16 28.35
CA SER A 93 7.66 6.79 28.68
C SER A 93 7.97 6.05 27.38
N ILE A 94 9.25 5.78 27.16
CA ILE A 94 9.70 4.78 26.20
C ILE A 94 9.18 3.45 26.74
N GLU A 95 7.93 3.14 26.45
CA GLU A 95 7.45 1.77 26.46
C GLU A 95 8.31 1.05 25.43
N CYS A 96 9.18 0.18 25.94
CA CYS A 96 9.90 -0.79 25.14
C CYS A 96 8.90 -1.46 24.20
N ILE A 97 8.98 -1.14 22.91
CA ILE A 97 8.26 -1.86 21.86
C ILE A 97 8.61 -3.34 22.09
N PRO A 98 7.63 -4.19 22.43
CA PRO A 98 7.90 -5.60 22.65
C PRO A 98 8.59 -6.13 21.39
N SER A 99 9.64 -6.93 21.57
CA SER A 99 10.28 -7.63 20.47
C SER A 99 9.18 -8.35 19.70
N HIS A 100 8.83 -7.82 18.52
CA HIS A 100 7.84 -8.43 17.66
C HIS A 100 8.37 -9.81 17.30
N ASP A 101 7.84 -10.84 17.96
CA ASP A 101 7.90 -12.20 17.45
C ASP A 101 7.54 -12.10 15.97
N GLU A 102 8.45 -12.55 15.09
CA GLU A 102 8.27 -12.50 13.64
C GLU A 102 6.92 -13.13 13.32
N ILE A 103 5.93 -12.31 12.96
CA ILE A 103 4.57 -12.79 12.69
C ILE A 103 4.67 -13.76 11.53
N LEU A 104 4.52 -15.05 11.84
CA LEU A 104 4.60 -16.12 10.86
C LEU A 104 3.41 -16.01 9.90
N ILE A 105 3.69 -16.25 8.63
CA ILE A 105 2.69 -16.26 7.55
C ILE A 105 2.40 -17.74 7.24
N PRO A 106 1.34 -18.33 7.82
CA PRO A 106 1.19 -19.78 7.91
C PRO A 106 0.82 -20.46 6.59
N PHE A 107 0.42 -19.68 5.58
CA PHE A 107 0.02 -20.16 4.26
C PHE A 107 1.15 -20.06 3.22
N PHE A 108 2.36 -19.65 3.62
CA PHE A 108 3.55 -19.71 2.77
C PHE A 108 4.61 -20.70 3.30
N PRO A 109 5.34 -21.39 2.40
CA PRO A 109 5.16 -21.41 0.94
C PRO A 109 3.84 -22.09 0.55
N LEU A 110 3.33 -21.75 -0.64
CA LEU A 110 2.23 -22.46 -1.27
C LEU A 110 2.64 -23.92 -1.56
N PRO A 111 1.68 -24.86 -1.53
CA PRO A 111 1.93 -26.25 -1.90
C PRO A 111 2.53 -26.37 -3.31
N SER A 112 3.43 -27.33 -3.53
CA SER A 112 4.04 -27.61 -4.85
C SER A 112 3.02 -27.92 -5.95
N MET A 113 1.85 -28.43 -5.55
CA MET A 113 0.72 -28.73 -6.43
C MET A 113 -0.24 -27.55 -6.64
N PHE A 114 0.03 -26.37 -6.08
CA PHE A 114 -0.85 -25.21 -6.24
C PHE A 114 -0.90 -24.79 -7.71
N ASP A 115 -2.08 -24.85 -8.31
CA ASP A 115 -2.32 -24.38 -9.67
C ASP A 115 -3.09 -23.06 -9.65
N TYR A 116 -2.44 -21.99 -10.11
CA TYR A 116 -3.07 -20.66 -10.17
C TYR A 116 -4.25 -20.58 -11.15
N ARG A 117 -4.45 -21.59 -11.99
CA ARG A 117 -5.65 -21.72 -12.85
C ARG A 117 -6.77 -22.52 -12.19
N ASN A 118 -6.46 -23.21 -11.08
CA ASN A 118 -7.43 -24.00 -10.34
C ASN A 118 -8.11 -23.15 -9.28
N ARG A 119 -9.41 -22.90 -9.50
CA ARG A 119 -10.29 -22.21 -8.56
C ARG A 119 -10.26 -22.78 -7.14
N SER A 120 -10.18 -24.10 -7.01
CA SER A 120 -10.25 -24.77 -5.70
C SER A 120 -9.02 -24.44 -4.84
N ASP A 121 -7.86 -24.25 -5.49
CA ASP A 121 -6.61 -23.91 -4.81
C ASP A 121 -6.67 -22.48 -4.27
N TRP A 122 -7.18 -21.55 -5.07
CA TRP A 122 -7.46 -20.18 -4.64
C TRP A 122 -8.50 -20.09 -3.53
N GLU A 123 -9.58 -20.87 -3.61
CA GLU A 123 -10.60 -20.89 -2.57
C GLU A 123 -9.99 -21.31 -1.23
N LYS A 124 -9.19 -22.39 -1.25
CA LYS A 124 -8.50 -22.89 -0.07
C LYS A 124 -7.52 -21.86 0.51
N LEU A 125 -6.71 -21.23 -0.35
CA LEU A 125 -5.79 -20.18 0.03
C LEU A 125 -6.50 -18.98 0.65
N SER A 126 -7.60 -18.50 0.03
CA SER A 126 -8.38 -17.38 0.55
C SER A 126 -8.91 -17.65 1.97
N LYS A 127 -9.31 -18.89 2.26
CA LYS A 127 -9.76 -19.32 3.59
C LYS A 127 -8.63 -19.41 4.61
N GLU A 128 -7.44 -19.82 4.21
CA GLU A 128 -6.27 -19.83 5.09
C GLU A 128 -5.83 -18.39 5.46
N ILE A 129 -5.82 -17.48 4.48
CA ILE A 129 -5.51 -16.06 4.70
C ILE A 129 -6.59 -15.42 5.59
N GLU A 130 -7.87 -15.66 5.33
CA GLU A 130 -9.00 -15.16 6.14
C GLU A 130 -8.87 -15.60 7.61
N LYS A 131 -8.59 -16.89 7.84
CA LYS A 131 -8.40 -17.44 9.19
C LYS A 131 -7.24 -16.78 9.93
N TRP A 132 -6.15 -16.48 9.23
CA TRP A 132 -4.99 -15.78 9.80
C TRP A 132 -5.30 -14.32 10.13
N LEU A 133 -5.93 -13.59 9.20
CA LEU A 133 -6.31 -12.18 9.39
C LEU A 133 -7.21 -11.94 10.59
N VAL A 134 -8.18 -12.84 10.84
CA VAL A 134 -9.13 -12.70 11.96
C VAL A 134 -8.42 -12.78 13.32
N GLN A 135 -7.23 -13.38 13.38
CA GLN A 135 -6.42 -13.51 14.61
C GLN A 135 -5.49 -12.32 14.83
N LEU A 136 -5.25 -11.49 13.81
CA LEU A 136 -4.33 -10.36 13.87
C LEU A 136 -5.02 -9.05 14.27
N ASP A 137 -4.23 -8.15 14.88
CA ASP A 137 -4.66 -6.76 15.12
C ASP A 137 -4.69 -6.00 13.79
N THR A 138 -5.79 -5.29 13.54
CA THR A 138 -6.04 -4.53 12.30
C THR A 138 -5.07 -3.36 12.11
N LYS A 139 -4.35 -2.96 13.16
CA LYS A 139 -3.33 -1.90 13.10
C LYS A 139 -1.98 -2.38 12.58
N LEU A 140 -1.78 -3.69 12.45
CA LEU A 140 -0.50 -4.25 12.02
C LEU A 140 -0.32 -4.14 10.49
N PRO A 141 0.88 -3.79 10.00
CA PRO A 141 1.17 -3.79 8.56
C PRO A 141 0.87 -5.13 7.87
N GLN A 142 1.12 -6.24 8.57
CA GLN A 142 0.84 -7.60 8.11
C GLN A 142 -0.66 -7.84 7.89
N TRP A 143 -1.52 -7.18 8.70
CA TRP A 143 -2.96 -7.29 8.53
C TRP A 143 -3.42 -6.55 7.27
N MET A 144 -2.91 -5.34 7.04
CA MET A 144 -3.23 -4.57 5.82
C MET A 144 -2.77 -5.32 4.57
N TRP A 145 -1.53 -5.81 4.56
CA TRP A 145 -1.01 -6.64 3.48
C TRP A 145 -1.82 -7.92 3.29
N GLY A 146 -2.14 -8.62 4.38
CA GLY A 146 -2.91 -9.85 4.33
C GLY A 146 -4.31 -9.66 3.77
N ARG A 147 -4.94 -8.52 4.04
CA ARG A 147 -6.25 -8.15 3.48
C ARG A 147 -6.17 -8.03 1.96
N ASP A 148 -5.14 -7.38 1.44
CA ASP A 148 -4.95 -7.25 -0.01
C ASP A 148 -4.68 -8.62 -0.66
N ALA A 149 -3.84 -9.46 -0.02
CA ALA A 149 -3.59 -10.84 -0.45
C ALA A 149 -4.86 -11.71 -0.40
N PHE A 150 -5.72 -11.52 0.61
CA PHE A 150 -7.02 -12.18 0.71
C PHE A 150 -7.91 -11.81 -0.48
N TRP A 151 -8.03 -10.52 -0.81
CA TRP A 151 -8.90 -10.10 -1.91
C TRP A 151 -8.42 -10.59 -3.27
N LEU A 152 -7.11 -10.61 -3.50
CA LEU A 152 -6.51 -11.23 -4.69
C LEU A 152 -6.90 -12.72 -4.78
N ALA A 153 -6.71 -13.48 -3.70
CA ALA A 153 -7.04 -14.90 -3.67
C ALA A 153 -8.55 -15.17 -3.79
N PHE A 154 -9.39 -14.35 -3.15
CA PHE A 154 -10.84 -14.48 -3.19
C PHE A 154 -11.39 -14.18 -4.58
N VAL A 155 -10.95 -13.10 -5.23
CA VAL A 155 -11.38 -12.76 -6.60
C VAL A 155 -10.89 -13.82 -7.59
N ALA A 156 -9.67 -14.35 -7.45
CA ALA A 156 -9.22 -15.47 -8.27
C ALA A 156 -10.10 -16.73 -8.10
N ALA A 157 -10.59 -16.99 -6.88
CA ALA A 157 -11.53 -18.07 -6.61
C ALA A 157 -12.96 -17.78 -7.09
N PHE A 158 -13.36 -16.51 -7.18
CA PHE A 158 -14.71 -16.08 -7.54
C PHE A 158 -14.67 -14.90 -8.52
N PRO A 159 -14.28 -15.11 -9.79
CA PRO A 159 -14.06 -14.02 -10.77
C PRO A 159 -15.32 -13.22 -11.10
N PHE A 160 -16.51 -13.71 -10.78
CA PHE A 160 -17.75 -12.96 -10.99
C PHE A 160 -18.04 -11.95 -9.88
N PHE A 161 -17.34 -11.99 -8.74
CA PHE A 161 -17.54 -11.07 -7.62
C PHE A 161 -17.48 -9.60 -8.09
N PRO A 162 -18.37 -8.70 -7.65
CA PRO A 162 -19.45 -8.90 -6.66
C PRO A 162 -20.73 -9.50 -7.26
N ARG A 163 -20.76 -9.75 -8.57
CA ARG A 163 -21.88 -10.36 -9.29
C ARG A 163 -21.85 -11.89 -9.12
N GLY A 164 -22.96 -12.55 -9.42
CA GLY A 164 -23.05 -14.01 -9.33
C GLY A 164 -23.10 -14.54 -7.90
N THR A 165 -22.64 -15.78 -7.71
CA THR A 165 -22.68 -16.49 -6.43
C THR A 165 -21.27 -16.67 -5.88
N TRP A 166 -21.07 -16.29 -4.62
CA TRP A 166 -19.81 -16.37 -3.91
C TRP A 166 -20.08 -16.70 -2.43
N PRO A 167 -19.13 -17.34 -1.72
CA PRO A 167 -19.30 -17.72 -0.33
C PRO A 167 -19.13 -16.51 0.58
N LEU A 168 -19.89 -16.48 1.68
CA LEU A 168 -19.70 -15.44 2.71
C LEU A 168 -18.24 -15.43 3.21
N TRP A 169 -17.72 -14.22 3.37
CA TRP A 169 -16.46 -13.95 4.06
C TRP A 169 -16.72 -13.26 5.40
N ASN A 170 -15.72 -13.28 6.27
CA ASN A 170 -15.79 -12.67 7.58
C ASN A 170 -15.78 -11.14 7.44
N PRO A 171 -16.77 -10.42 7.98
CA PRO A 171 -16.88 -8.96 7.84
C PRO A 171 -15.74 -8.20 8.51
N ARG A 172 -14.90 -8.86 9.31
CA ARG A 172 -13.65 -8.30 9.82
C ARG A 172 -12.64 -8.01 8.70
N VAL A 173 -12.78 -8.63 7.53
CA VAL A 173 -12.00 -8.31 6.33
C VAL A 173 -12.83 -7.36 5.46
N PRO A 174 -12.62 -6.03 5.55
CA PRO A 174 -13.42 -5.06 4.83
C PRO A 174 -13.08 -5.04 3.34
N LEU A 175 -14.04 -4.56 2.53
CA LEU A 175 -13.86 -4.27 1.10
C LEU A 175 -13.05 -2.99 0.90
N GLU A 176 -11.81 -3.00 1.37
CA GLU A 176 -10.87 -1.89 1.31
C GLU A 176 -9.54 -2.40 0.79
N GLY A 177 -8.83 -1.56 0.04
CA GLY A 177 -7.56 -1.90 -0.58
C GLY A 177 -7.56 -1.63 -2.08
N ALA A 178 -6.40 -1.22 -2.61
CA ALA A 178 -6.33 -0.68 -3.95
C ALA A 178 -6.76 -1.68 -5.03
N PHE A 179 -6.49 -2.97 -4.84
CA PHE A 179 -6.94 -4.01 -5.76
C PHE A 179 -8.47 -4.16 -5.76
N ILE A 180 -9.08 -4.34 -4.58
CA ILE A 180 -10.51 -4.64 -4.50
C ILE A 180 -11.37 -3.43 -4.87
N GLU A 181 -10.94 -2.22 -4.54
CA GLU A 181 -11.60 -0.97 -4.94
C GLU A 181 -11.60 -0.83 -6.47
N GLN A 182 -10.44 -0.98 -7.11
CA GLN A 182 -10.30 -0.96 -8.57
C GLN A 182 -11.15 -2.06 -9.25
N TRP A 183 -11.17 -3.25 -8.65
CA TRP A 183 -11.96 -4.37 -9.13
C TRP A 183 -13.46 -4.07 -9.11
N LEU A 184 -13.96 -3.50 -8.00
CA LEU A 184 -15.36 -3.11 -7.84
C LEU A 184 -15.78 -2.00 -8.83
N GLU A 185 -14.93 -1.01 -9.06
CA GLU A 185 -15.18 0.05 -10.05
C GLU A 185 -15.32 -0.52 -11.46
N THR A 186 -14.38 -1.38 -11.87
CA THR A 186 -14.39 -2.02 -13.20
C THR A 186 -15.60 -2.94 -13.37
N SER A 187 -15.94 -3.67 -12.31
CA SER A 187 -17.10 -4.56 -12.27
C SER A 187 -18.45 -3.81 -12.24
N GLY A 188 -18.47 -2.53 -11.90
CA GLY A 188 -19.66 -1.69 -11.90
C GLY A 188 -20.09 -1.24 -13.30
N HIS A 189 -19.15 -1.02 -14.21
CA HIS A 189 -19.38 -0.36 -15.50
C HIS A 189 -19.71 -1.30 -16.67
N SER A 190 -19.60 -2.62 -16.52
CA SER A 190 -19.91 -3.62 -17.55
C SER A 190 -21.41 -3.87 -17.78
N SER A 191 -22.24 -2.87 -17.54
CA SER A 191 -23.65 -2.87 -17.95
C SER A 191 -24.00 -1.50 -18.48
N THR A 192 -23.93 -1.32 -19.80
CA THR A 192 -24.97 -0.68 -20.65
C THR A 192 -24.46 -0.59 -22.10
N THR A 193 -24.84 -1.54 -22.95
CA THR A 193 -25.26 -1.20 -24.31
C THR A 193 -26.38 -2.14 -24.68
N ILE A 194 -27.59 -1.58 -24.79
CA ILE A 194 -28.82 -2.26 -25.15
C ILE A 194 -28.76 -2.55 -26.65
N GLY A 195 -28.77 -3.84 -27.03
CA GLY A 195 -28.99 -4.22 -28.42
C GLY A 195 -28.48 -5.61 -28.77
N GLN A 196 -29.40 -6.58 -28.77
CA GLN A 196 -29.32 -7.90 -29.40
C GLN A 196 -28.42 -8.99 -28.80
N GLU A 197 -29.12 -10.06 -28.44
CA GLU A 197 -28.73 -11.47 -28.56
C GLU A 197 -27.52 -11.93 -27.75
N THR A 198 -27.84 -12.50 -26.58
CA THR A 198 -27.30 -13.76 -26.05
C THR A 198 -25.93 -14.18 -26.61
N LEU A 199 -24.90 -13.41 -26.31
CA LEU A 199 -23.53 -13.89 -26.34
C LEU A 199 -23.10 -13.99 -24.89
N ALA A 200 -22.76 -15.22 -24.50
CA ALA A 200 -21.95 -15.46 -23.32
C ALA A 200 -20.83 -14.40 -23.34
N ILE A 201 -20.72 -13.64 -22.26
CA ILE A 201 -19.51 -12.89 -22.05
C ILE A 201 -18.46 -13.98 -21.80
N ASP A 202 -17.84 -14.47 -22.88
CA ASP A 202 -16.54 -15.11 -22.86
C ASP A 202 -15.58 -14.02 -22.39
N LEU A 203 -15.65 -13.73 -21.08
CA LEU A 203 -14.51 -13.18 -20.38
C LEU A 203 -13.46 -14.25 -20.54
N ASP A 204 -12.34 -13.88 -21.16
CA ASP A 204 -11.16 -14.71 -21.24
C ASP A 204 -10.64 -14.90 -19.80
N ASP A 205 -11.31 -15.78 -19.04
CA ASP A 205 -11.10 -16.05 -17.62
C ASP A 205 -9.64 -16.44 -17.37
N ALA A 206 -8.98 -17.00 -18.39
CA ALA A 206 -7.57 -17.37 -18.36
C ALA A 206 -6.63 -16.15 -18.30
N ASP A 207 -6.93 -15.07 -19.03
CA ASP A 207 -6.09 -13.87 -19.06
C ASP A 207 -6.22 -13.08 -17.75
N ASN A 208 -7.43 -12.96 -17.20
CA ASN A 208 -7.66 -12.31 -15.90
C ASN A 208 -6.95 -13.04 -14.75
N LEU A 209 -6.96 -14.38 -14.74
CA LEU A 209 -6.27 -15.16 -13.70
C LEU A 209 -4.75 -15.02 -13.76
N GLY A 210 -4.18 -14.83 -14.95
CA GLY A 210 -2.76 -14.53 -15.12
C GLY A 210 -2.37 -13.22 -14.44
N GLU A 211 -3.12 -12.14 -14.70
CA GLU A 211 -2.87 -10.84 -14.08
C GLU A 211 -3.02 -10.87 -12.56
N ILE A 212 -4.06 -11.55 -12.05
CA ILE A 212 -4.27 -11.71 -10.61
C ILE A 212 -3.12 -12.50 -9.97
N TRP A 213 -2.65 -13.56 -10.63
CA TRP A 213 -1.50 -14.33 -10.15
C TRP A 213 -0.22 -13.49 -10.06
N GLU A 214 0.07 -12.68 -11.08
CA GLU A 214 1.23 -11.78 -11.07
C GLU A 214 1.12 -10.71 -9.96
N ALA A 215 -0.07 -10.15 -9.77
CA ALA A 215 -0.34 -9.21 -8.68
C ALA A 215 -0.15 -9.88 -7.31
N PHE A 216 -0.69 -11.08 -7.13
CA PHE A 216 -0.50 -11.87 -5.91
C PHE A 216 0.98 -12.17 -5.64
N CYS A 217 1.75 -12.57 -6.65
CA CYS A 217 3.18 -12.85 -6.48
C CYS A 217 3.97 -11.61 -6.04
N ARG A 218 3.69 -10.47 -6.68
CA ARG A 218 4.31 -9.18 -6.36
C ARG A 218 4.01 -8.75 -4.93
N ASP A 219 2.75 -8.85 -4.51
CA ASP A 219 2.35 -8.49 -3.15
C ASP A 219 2.92 -9.47 -2.13
N ALA A 220 2.92 -10.77 -2.43
CA ALA A 220 3.46 -11.79 -1.55
C ALA A 220 4.96 -11.62 -1.27
N ALA A 221 5.74 -11.21 -2.30
CA ALA A 221 7.17 -10.98 -2.18
C ALA A 221 7.55 -9.89 -1.15
N LEU A 222 6.62 -8.99 -0.80
CA LEU A 222 6.85 -7.95 0.23
C LEU A 222 7.06 -8.54 1.62
N PHE A 223 6.39 -9.65 1.94
CA PHE A 223 6.44 -10.28 3.26
C PHE A 223 6.97 -11.73 3.23
N TYR A 224 7.16 -12.31 2.05
CA TYR A 224 7.72 -13.64 1.84
C TYR A 224 8.74 -13.64 0.67
N PRO A 225 10.04 -13.43 0.94
CA PRO A 225 11.07 -13.27 -0.11
C PRO A 225 11.59 -14.59 -0.71
N TYR A 226 10.99 -15.71 -0.35
CA TYR A 226 11.38 -17.04 -0.84
C TYR A 226 10.47 -17.47 -2.00
N PRO A 227 10.84 -18.50 -2.77
CA PRO A 227 9.96 -19.05 -3.80
C PRO A 227 8.56 -19.35 -3.24
N LEU A 228 7.54 -18.76 -3.87
CA LEU A 228 6.16 -18.88 -3.38
C LEU A 228 5.63 -20.30 -3.46
N ILE A 229 6.09 -21.09 -4.44
CA ILE A 229 5.74 -22.49 -4.58
C ILE A 229 6.89 -23.31 -3.99
N SER A 230 6.57 -24.23 -3.08
CA SER A 230 7.56 -25.15 -2.52
C SER A 230 8.20 -26.00 -3.62
N ALA A 231 9.53 -26.09 -3.63
CA ALA A 231 10.20 -27.17 -4.35
C ALA A 231 9.99 -28.47 -3.55
N ASP A 232 9.55 -29.53 -4.22
CA ASP A 232 9.48 -30.88 -3.65
C ASP A 232 10.87 -31.41 -3.27
#